data_AF-A0A0H5RFZ0-F1
#
_entry.id   AF-A0A0H5RFZ0-F1
#
_cell.length_a   1.000
_cell.length_b   1.000
_cell.length_c   1.000
_cell.angle_alpha   90.00
_cell.angle_beta   90.00
_cell.angle_gamma   90.00
#
_symmetry.space_group_name_H-M   'P 1'
#
loop_
_entity.id
_entity.type
_entity.pdbx_description
1 polymer ?
#
loop_
_entity_poly.entity_id
_entity_poly.type
_entity_poly.pdbx_seq_one_letter_code
_entity_poly.pdbx_strand_id
1 'polypeptide(L)'
;GITGANLMEPVKSSVCPWWKEGLSLVSLIDSLPAAGRDPKAPVRIPVSGRYKEMGSVFIMGKLEVGTLTMKSKLCLMPGGTRVDLLSIIADEKEIEYCRP
;
A
#
# COMPACT_ATOMS: atom_id res chain seq x y z
N GLY A 1 7.84 14.23 17.75
CA GLY A 1 6.64 15.06 17.98
C GLY A 1 7.04 16.35 18.70
N ILE A 2 6.15 17.33 18.82
CA ILE A 2 6.35 18.71 19.36
C ILE A 2 7.68 19.38 19.01
N THR A 3 8.81 18.96 19.58
CA THR A 3 10.17 19.46 19.27
C THR A 3 10.77 18.89 17.98
N GLY A 4 10.21 17.80 17.45
CA GLY A 4 10.69 17.16 16.22
C GLY A 4 11.98 16.35 16.37
N ALA A 5 12.52 16.21 17.59
CA ALA A 5 13.72 15.43 17.84
C ALA A 5 13.57 13.95 17.45
N ASN A 6 14.65 13.35 16.94
CA ASN A 6 14.74 11.93 16.54
C ASN A 6 13.74 11.49 15.45
N LEU A 7 13.15 12.42 14.68
CA LEU A 7 12.24 12.07 13.59
C LEU A 7 13.01 11.70 12.32
N MET A 8 13.75 12.66 11.76
CA MET A 8 14.56 12.47 10.55
C MET A 8 16.03 12.32 10.89
N GLU A 9 16.56 13.25 11.69
CA GLU A 9 17.94 13.21 12.19
C GLU A 9 18.00 12.58 13.59
N PRO A 10 19.07 11.83 13.92
CA PRO A 10 19.30 11.34 15.27
C PRO A 10 19.33 12.48 16.28
N VAL A 11 18.79 12.23 17.49
CA VAL A 11 18.87 13.21 18.57
C VAL A 11 20.32 13.48 18.98
N LYS A 12 20.66 14.75 19.21
CA LYS A 12 22.00 15.15 19.67
C LYS A 12 22.27 14.57 21.07
N SER A 13 23.48 14.09 21.30
CA SER A 13 23.91 13.56 22.61
C SER A 13 23.83 14.57 23.75
N SER A 14 23.83 15.88 23.43
CA SER A 14 23.63 16.94 24.42
C SER A 14 22.21 16.98 25.01
N VAL A 15 21.22 16.52 24.24
CA VAL A 15 19.81 16.44 24.65
C VAL A 15 19.49 15.07 25.21
N CYS A 16 20.09 14.02 24.64
CA CYS A 16 19.84 12.63 25.01
C CYS A 16 21.14 11.81 25.05
N PRO A 17 21.93 11.89 26.15
CA PRO A 17 23.25 11.25 26.22
C PRO A 17 23.22 9.72 26.23
N TRP A 18 22.07 9.13 26.59
CA TRP A 18 21.88 7.68 26.71
C TRP A 18 21.54 7.01 25.36
N TRP A 19 21.14 7.77 24.34
CA TRP A 19 20.75 7.27 23.02
C TRP A 19 21.89 7.50 22.01
N LYS A 20 22.99 6.75 22.14
CA LYS A 20 24.24 7.00 21.41
C LYS A 20 24.29 6.44 19.99
N GLU A 21 23.67 5.27 19.77
CA GLU A 21 23.77 4.51 18.50
C GLU A 21 22.38 4.20 17.90
N GLY A 22 21.35 4.93 18.33
CA GLY A 22 20.00 4.66 17.88
C GLY A 22 19.64 5.38 16.58
N LEU A 23 18.92 4.69 15.71
CA LEU A 23 18.38 5.26 14.47
C LEU A 23 17.31 6.34 14.76
N SER A 24 17.18 7.29 13.84
CA SER A 24 15.99 8.16 13.81
C SER A 24 14.76 7.35 13.40
N LEU A 25 13.56 7.89 13.66
CA LEU A 25 12.32 7.20 13.32
C LEU A 25 12.23 6.85 11.82
N VAL A 26 12.59 7.77 10.93
CA VAL A 26 12.57 7.53 9.48
C VAL A 26 13.59 6.46 9.11
N SER A 27 14.85 6.58 9.57
CA SER A 27 15.88 5.59 9.28
C SER A 27 15.53 4.21 9.83
N LEU A 28 14.82 4.14 10.97
CA LEU A 28 14.32 2.89 11.51
C LEU A 28 13.26 2.27 10.58
N ILE A 29 12.28 3.04 10.12
CA ILE A 29 11.25 2.57 9.19
C ILE A 29 11.88 2.09 7.88
N ASP A 30 12.86 2.82 7.34
CA ASP A 30 13.59 2.46 6.12
C ASP A 30 14.42 1.18 6.29
N SER A 31 14.90 0.90 7.51
CA SER A 31 15.65 -0.32 7.81
C SER A 31 14.79 -1.57 7.94
N LEU A 32 13.46 -1.42 8.05
CA LEU A 32 12.57 -2.56 8.16
C LEU A 32 12.55 -3.36 6.85
N PRO A 33 12.64 -4.69 6.90
CA PRO A 33 12.55 -5.50 5.71
C PRO A 33 11.18 -5.34 5.06
N ALA A 34 11.14 -5.24 3.74
CA ALA A 34 9.90 -5.26 2.99
C ALA A 34 9.17 -6.60 3.21
N ALA A 35 7.87 -6.55 3.47
CA ALA A 35 7.06 -7.76 3.55
C ALA A 35 7.07 -8.49 2.21
N GLY A 36 7.23 -9.82 2.22
CA GLY A 36 7.19 -10.63 1.01
C GLY A 36 5.79 -10.64 0.41
N ARG A 37 5.61 -9.93 -0.71
CA ARG A 37 4.38 -9.95 -1.51
C ARG A 37 4.66 -10.70 -2.80
N ASP A 38 3.94 -11.79 -3.05
CA ASP A 38 4.13 -12.60 -4.24
C ASP A 38 3.33 -12.01 -5.43
N PRO A 39 3.99 -11.48 -6.47
CA PRO A 39 3.29 -10.94 -7.64
C PRO A 39 2.72 -12.01 -8.57
N LYS A 40 3.09 -13.29 -8.40
CA LYS A 40 2.64 -14.43 -9.21
C LYS A 40 1.46 -15.19 -8.59
N ALA A 41 1.18 -14.94 -7.31
CA ALA A 41 0.03 -15.53 -6.64
C ALA A 41 -1.31 -15.02 -7.25
N PRO A 42 -2.43 -15.72 -7.02
CA PRO A 42 -3.74 -15.23 -7.44
C PRO A 42 -4.08 -13.89 -6.79
N VAL A 43 -4.64 -12.96 -7.58
CA VAL A 43 -4.97 -11.60 -7.12
C VAL A 43 -5.90 -11.63 -5.91
N ARG A 44 -5.52 -10.89 -4.86
CA ARG A 44 -6.38 -10.64 -3.70
C ARG A 44 -6.35 -9.16 -3.34
N ILE A 45 -7.54 -8.55 -3.35
CA ILE A 45 -7.76 -7.15 -3.02
C ILE A 45 -8.86 -7.09 -1.95
N PRO A 46 -8.51 -6.88 -0.66
CA PRO A 46 -9.50 -6.57 0.36
C PRO A 46 -10.14 -5.22 0.06
N VAL A 47 -11.47 -5.19 0.04
CA VAL A 47 -12.25 -3.99 -0.25
C VAL A 47 -12.30 -3.11 1.01
N SER A 48 -11.65 -1.96 0.97
CA SER A 48 -11.72 -0.93 2.04
C SER A 48 -12.91 0.01 1.86
N GLY A 49 -13.36 0.21 0.61
CA GLY A 49 -14.51 1.03 0.30
C GLY A 49 -15.03 0.82 -1.10
N ARG A 50 -16.26 1.26 -1.35
CA ARG A 50 -16.87 1.26 -2.67
C ARG A 50 -17.73 2.50 -2.86
N TYR A 51 -17.80 2.99 -4.09
CA TYR A 51 -18.77 4.00 -4.48
C TYR A 51 -19.21 3.78 -5.93
N LYS A 52 -20.32 4.42 -6.32
CA LYS A 52 -20.86 4.34 -7.67
C LYS A 52 -20.68 5.70 -8.33
N GLU A 53 -20.18 5.70 -9.56
CA GLU A 53 -20.03 6.91 -10.36
C GLU A 53 -20.27 6.59 -11.84
N MET A 54 -21.11 7.38 -12.50
CA MET A 54 -21.48 7.23 -13.92
C MET A 54 -21.70 5.78 -14.40
N GLY A 55 -22.47 5.00 -13.64
CA GLY A 55 -22.80 3.61 -13.99
C GLY A 55 -21.71 2.57 -13.71
N SER A 56 -20.52 2.99 -13.27
CA SER A 56 -19.43 2.12 -12.85
C SER A 56 -19.33 2.04 -11.33
N VAL A 57 -18.85 0.91 -10.81
CA VAL A 57 -18.59 0.70 -9.39
C VAL A 57 -17.09 0.81 -9.17
N PHE A 58 -16.68 1.84 -8.44
CA PHE A 58 -15.30 1.98 -8.00
C PHE A 58 -15.10 1.21 -6.71
N ILE A 59 -14.05 0.40 -6.68
CA ILE A 59 -13.67 -0.41 -5.53
C ILE A 59 -12.30 0.08 -5.08
N MET A 60 -12.22 0.52 -3.84
CA MET A 60 -10.97 0.90 -3.19
C MET A 60 -10.48 -0.28 -2.37
N GLY A 61 -9.19 -0.56 -2.47
CA GLY A 61 -8.56 -1.64 -1.76
C GLY A 61 -7.06 -1.66 -2.02
N LYS A 62 -6.35 -2.45 -1.23
CA LYS A 62 -4.93 -2.69 -1.40
C LYS A 62 -4.72 -4.04 -2.07
N LEU A 63 -3.84 -4.10 -3.06
CA LEU A 63 -3.42 -5.35 -3.66
C LEU A 63 -2.45 -6.03 -2.69
N GLU A 64 -2.88 -7.14 -2.05
CA GLU A 64 -2.04 -7.83 -1.08
C GLU A 64 -1.12 -8.85 -1.75
N VAL A 65 -1.60 -9.50 -2.82
CA VAL A 65 -0.87 -10.50 -3.61
C VAL A 65 -1.37 -10.53 -5.05
N GLY A 66 -0.52 -11.00 -5.96
CA GLY A 66 -0.78 -11.11 -7.39
C GLY A 66 -0.59 -9.80 -8.15
N THR A 67 -0.58 -9.89 -9.47
CA THR A 67 -0.46 -8.72 -10.36
C THR A 67 -1.78 -8.46 -11.05
N LEU A 68 -2.30 -7.24 -10.95
CA LEU A 68 -3.50 -6.81 -11.65
C LEU A 68 -3.10 -6.19 -12.99
N THR A 69 -3.79 -6.59 -14.06
CA THR A 69 -3.62 -6.03 -15.43
C THR A 69 -5.00 -5.82 -16.06
N MET A 70 -5.15 -4.90 -17.02
CA MET A 70 -6.44 -4.64 -17.71
C MET A 70 -7.10 -5.89 -18.34
N LYS A 71 -6.35 -6.96 -18.59
CA LYS A 71 -6.86 -8.23 -19.13
C LYS A 71 -7.30 -9.24 -18.05
N SER A 72 -7.21 -8.87 -16.78
CA SER A 72 -7.50 -9.77 -15.65
C SER A 72 -9.00 -9.98 -15.49
N LYS A 73 -9.43 -11.24 -15.44
CA LYS A 73 -10.80 -11.60 -15.09
C LYS A 73 -10.91 -11.73 -13.58
N LEU A 74 -11.78 -10.95 -12.96
CA LEU A 74 -11.90 -10.88 -11.50
C LEU A 74 -13.24 -11.45 -11.03
N CYS A 75 -13.27 -11.84 -9.76
CA CYS A 75 -14.47 -12.29 -9.09
C CYS A 75 -14.59 -11.59 -7.74
N LEU A 76 -15.73 -10.93 -7.52
CA LEU A 76 -16.03 -10.25 -6.28
C LEU A 76 -16.64 -11.24 -5.28
N MET A 77 -15.89 -11.46 -4.20
CA MET A 77 -16.30 -12.29 -3.07
C MET A 77 -16.90 -11.42 -1.94
N PRO A 78 -17.80 -11.95 -1.10
CA PRO A 78 -18.22 -13.36 -1.01
C PRO A 78 -19.28 -13.80 -2.03
N GLY A 79 -19.89 -12.87 -2.80
CA GLY A 79 -21.01 -13.17 -3.68
C GLY A 79 -20.69 -14.02 -4.93
N GLY A 80 -19.41 -14.21 -5.26
CA GLY A 80 -18.99 -14.99 -6.43
C GLY A 80 -19.28 -14.30 -7.77
N THR A 81 -19.54 -12.99 -7.76
CA THR A 81 -19.92 -12.24 -8.96
C THR A 81 -18.70 -12.00 -9.84
N ARG A 82 -18.74 -12.43 -11.10
CA ARG A 82 -17.69 -12.12 -12.07
C ARG A 82 -17.76 -10.65 -12.46
N VAL A 83 -16.62 -9.99 -12.50
CA VAL A 83 -16.51 -8.56 -12.85
C VAL A 83 -15.39 -8.36 -13.87
N ASP A 84 -15.64 -7.44 -14.79
CA ASP A 84 -14.66 -7.01 -15.77
C ASP A 84 -13.99 -5.72 -15.29
N LEU A 85 -12.67 -5.67 -15.44
CA LEU A 85 -11.87 -4.52 -15.05
C LEU A 85 -11.91 -3.47 -16.16
N LEU A 86 -12.31 -2.25 -15.82
CA LEU A 86 -12.36 -1.12 -16.75
C LEU A 86 -11.09 -0.27 -16.68
N SER A 87 -10.70 0.12 -15.47
CA SER A 87 -9.50 0.92 -15.21
C SER A 87 -8.89 0.59 -13.85
N ILE A 88 -7.61 0.93 -13.70
CA ILE A 88 -6.86 0.82 -12.45
C ILE A 88 -6.33 2.22 -12.14
N ILE A 89 -6.62 2.71 -10.94
CA ILE A 89 -6.15 4.02 -10.48
C ILE A 89 -5.28 3.80 -9.23
N ALA A 90 -4.04 4.29 -9.27
CA ALA A 90 -3.14 4.33 -8.13
C ALA A 90 -2.59 5.74 -7.98
N ASP A 91 -2.63 6.28 -6.76
CA ASP A 91 -2.17 7.65 -6.45
C ASP A 91 -2.70 8.70 -7.46
N GLU A 92 -4.01 8.63 -7.74
CA GLU A 92 -4.74 9.53 -8.65
C GLU A 92 -4.32 9.42 -10.13
N LYS A 93 -3.53 8.42 -10.50
CA LYS A 93 -3.10 8.16 -11.88
C LYS A 93 -3.67 6.86 -12.39
N GLU A 94 -4.13 6.89 -13.63
CA GLU A 94 -4.51 5.68 -14.35
C GLU A 94 -3.27 4.89 -14.78
N ILE A 95 -3.27 3.59 -14.50
CA ILE A 95 -2.14 2.69 -14.76
C ILE A 95 -2.61 1.43 -15.49
N GLU A 96 -1.73 0.82 -16.30
CA GLU A 96 -2.07 -0.39 -17.06
C GLU A 96 -1.96 -1.69 -16.24
N TYR A 97 -1.09 -1.69 -15.23
CA TYR A 97 -0.88 -2.83 -14.34
C TYR A 97 -0.49 -2.36 -12.92
N CYS A 98 -0.86 -3.14 -11.92
CA CYS A 98 -0.56 -2.90 -10.51
C CYS A 98 0.09 -4.15 -9.90
N ARG A 99 1.18 -3.96 -9.16
CA ARG A 99 1.89 -5.00 -8.39
C ARG A 99 1.56 -4.83 -6.90
N PRO A 100 1.65 -5.90 -6.10
CA PRO A 100 1.28 -5.86 -4.70
C PRO A 100 2.27 -5.04 -3.87
#